data_AF-A0A1I4SBS4-F1
#
_entry.id   AF-A0A1I4SBS4-F1
#
_cell.length_a   1.000
_cell.length_b   1.000
_cell.length_c   1.000
_cell.angle_alpha   90.00
_cell.angle_beta   90.00
_cell.angle_gamma   90.00
#
_symmetry.space_group_name_H-M   'P 1'
#
loop_
_entity.id
_entity.type
_entity.pdbx_description
1 polymer ?
#
loop_
_entity_poly.entity_id
_entity_poly.type
_entity_poly.pdbx_seq_one_letter_code
_entity_poly.pdbx_strand_id
1 'polypeptide(L)'
;MATDLFGIRALDVDLDRCEVRLQVLTVHYDTESRAYLAPPERDPGFVLGLLWESGRWGHPIGAAIEVERILDRAWLVEHARWFVEHVERIAADNDPPSESVWDLLQDFHYERAHGWPDEDALVQAEFSVRVADRSWIEHLKPGDTWSSAMYPVHADSPAPEELPHLPNVHDPIVRWPFSGDSATAMAFSDDSRFLAVARSGAELVVYDCVDWTEHFRVAFESGFSWRMSWVPGRHVVAFTSLRHGSEQVAYDIDAGERIDVALEPGRVRSRTGRYRADFESRSPRRVFLIEGDGREQVTGADGLVVESLAFAADESRLYLGEKGPNVHVIDVASRAVVDTAADGLREVRVVAPSPDGAYLASAGFARSDPWEVGGGELCIRRLADGAVVIRHRPGAHFRDMAWSPDGRWLALGLSRGVNSRGDVQVMPVGMPAEAPDSLRTRGS
;
A
#
# COMPACT_ATOMS: atom_id res chain seq x y z
N MET A 1 11.04 -29.15 -12.10
CA MET A 1 10.97 -29.58 -10.69
C MET A 1 10.83 -28.31 -9.90
N ALA A 2 9.69 -28.08 -9.24
CA ALA A 2 9.62 -26.99 -8.28
C ALA A 2 10.52 -27.37 -7.10
N THR A 3 11.35 -26.43 -6.70
CA THR A 3 12.23 -26.57 -5.55
C THR A 3 11.46 -26.15 -4.32
N ASP A 4 11.46 -26.98 -3.29
CA ASP A 4 10.86 -26.63 -1.99
C ASP A 4 11.69 -25.53 -1.32
N LEU A 5 11.01 -24.51 -0.83
CA LEU A 5 11.60 -23.38 -0.11
C LEU A 5 11.45 -23.54 1.40
N PHE A 6 10.35 -24.18 1.80
CA PHE A 6 9.99 -24.36 3.19
C PHE A 6 9.65 -25.82 3.52
N GLY A 7 10.08 -26.25 4.70
CA GLY A 7 9.54 -27.42 5.40
C GLY A 7 8.51 -26.98 6.43
N ILE A 8 7.42 -27.71 6.56
CA ILE A 8 6.32 -27.37 7.47
C ILE A 8 6.05 -28.56 8.38
N ARG A 9 5.85 -28.26 9.65
CA ARG A 9 5.44 -29.22 10.68
C ARG A 9 4.23 -28.69 11.44
N ALA A 10 3.18 -29.50 11.53
CA ALA A 10 2.06 -29.22 12.43
C ALA A 10 2.48 -29.56 13.86
N LEU A 11 2.54 -28.56 14.74
CA LEU A 11 2.88 -28.75 16.16
C LEU A 11 1.67 -29.11 17.01
N ASP A 12 0.53 -28.49 16.72
CA ASP A 12 -0.73 -28.66 17.45
C ASP A 12 -1.94 -28.30 16.59
N VAL A 13 -3.09 -28.93 16.84
CA VAL A 13 -4.34 -28.69 16.10
C VAL A 13 -5.52 -28.66 17.08
N ASP A 14 -6.16 -27.51 17.22
CA ASP A 14 -7.36 -27.30 18.05
C ASP A 14 -8.57 -27.02 17.14
N LEU A 15 -9.38 -28.05 16.91
CA LEU A 15 -10.57 -27.97 16.05
C LEU A 15 -11.74 -27.21 16.69
N ASP A 16 -11.76 -27.05 18.01
CA ASP A 16 -12.81 -26.29 18.70
C ASP A 16 -12.56 -24.79 18.58
N ARG A 17 -11.29 -24.38 18.51
CA ARG A 17 -10.87 -22.99 18.28
C ARG A 17 -10.60 -22.65 16.83
N CYS A 18 -10.67 -23.63 15.93
CA CYS A 18 -10.23 -23.51 14.54
C CYS A 18 -8.77 -23.01 14.45
N GLU A 19 -7.89 -23.50 15.32
CA GLU A 19 -6.51 -23.03 15.45
C GLU A 19 -5.50 -24.15 15.16
N VAL A 20 -4.40 -23.81 14.48
CA VAL A 20 -3.28 -24.72 14.23
C VAL A 20 -1.97 -23.99 14.55
N ARG A 21 -1.05 -24.69 15.22
CA ARG A 21 0.33 -24.24 15.38
C ARG A 21 1.22 -24.88 14.33
N LEU A 22 1.90 -24.06 13.55
CA LEU A 22 2.80 -24.50 12.49
C LEU A 22 4.23 -24.07 12.80
N GLN A 23 5.19 -24.96 12.60
CA GLN A 23 6.60 -24.63 12.48
C GLN A 23 6.94 -24.60 10.99
N VAL A 24 7.55 -23.51 10.54
CA VAL A 24 7.99 -23.31 9.15
C VAL A 24 9.49 -23.13 9.15
N LEU A 25 10.17 -24.01 8.42
CA LEU A 25 11.63 -24.11 8.32
C LEU A 25 12.05 -23.65 6.93
N THR A 26 13.01 -22.74 6.80
CA THR A 26 13.65 -22.49 5.49
C THR A 26 14.56 -23.67 5.17
N VAL A 27 14.33 -24.29 4.01
CA VAL A 27 15.07 -25.47 3.56
C VAL A 27 15.89 -25.22 2.29
N HIS A 28 15.81 -23.99 1.77
CA HIS A 28 16.57 -23.52 0.61
C HIS A 28 17.43 -22.31 0.96
N TYR A 29 18.74 -22.43 0.74
CA TYR A 29 19.72 -21.38 0.97
C TYR A 29 20.54 -21.17 -0.31
N ASP A 30 21.00 -19.95 -0.52
CA ASP A 30 22.14 -19.67 -1.37
C ASP A 30 23.34 -19.46 -0.45
N THR A 31 24.11 -20.53 -0.23
CA THR A 31 25.25 -20.50 0.70
C THR A 31 26.42 -19.67 0.17
N GLU A 32 26.53 -19.47 -1.15
CA GLU A 32 27.56 -18.63 -1.77
C GLU A 32 27.29 -17.15 -1.51
N SER A 33 26.06 -16.69 -1.75
CA SER A 33 25.68 -15.30 -1.49
C SER A 33 25.21 -15.02 -0.06
N ARG A 34 25.13 -16.08 0.78
CA ARG A 34 24.57 -16.04 2.14
C ARG A 34 23.16 -15.45 2.14
N ALA A 35 22.33 -15.90 1.21
CA ALA A 35 20.95 -15.46 1.06
C ALA A 35 19.98 -16.60 1.31
N TYR A 36 18.78 -16.26 1.78
CA TYR A 36 17.70 -17.20 2.03
C TYR A 36 16.37 -16.45 1.99
N LEU A 37 15.27 -17.20 1.81
CA LEU A 37 13.93 -16.66 1.94
C LEU A 37 13.42 -16.97 3.35
N ALA A 38 13.34 -15.94 4.20
CA ALA A 38 12.79 -16.07 5.54
C ALA A 38 11.26 -16.27 5.48
N PRO A 39 10.66 -17.03 6.40
CA PRO A 39 9.22 -17.02 6.60
C PRO A 39 8.74 -15.59 6.92
N PRO A 40 7.61 -15.12 6.35
CA PRO A 40 7.13 -13.76 6.57
C PRO A 40 6.70 -13.55 8.03
N GLU A 41 6.78 -12.32 8.53
CA GLU A 41 6.32 -11.99 9.89
C GLU A 41 4.81 -12.22 10.07
N ARG A 42 4.01 -11.83 9.07
CA ARG A 42 2.56 -12.02 9.06
C ARG A 42 2.06 -11.99 7.62
N ASP A 43 1.49 -13.10 7.14
CA ASP A 43 0.97 -13.19 5.78
C ASP A 43 -0.10 -14.31 5.65
N PRO A 44 -1.40 -13.98 5.66
CA PRO A 44 -2.45 -14.98 5.54
C PRO A 44 -2.44 -15.69 4.18
N GLY A 45 -1.94 -15.04 3.12
CA GLY A 45 -1.85 -15.65 1.79
C GLY A 45 -0.78 -16.74 1.73
N PHE A 46 0.38 -16.47 2.33
CA PHE A 46 1.44 -17.47 2.49
C PHE A 46 0.93 -18.68 3.28
N VAL A 47 0.33 -18.44 4.45
CA VAL A 47 -0.20 -19.50 5.33
C VAL A 47 -1.33 -20.30 4.65
N LEU A 48 -2.24 -19.62 3.94
CA LEU A 48 -3.29 -20.30 3.17
C LEU A 48 -2.71 -21.27 2.14
N GLY A 49 -1.64 -20.87 1.45
CA GLY A 49 -0.92 -21.76 0.53
C GLY A 49 -0.36 -22.99 1.25
N LEU A 50 0.28 -22.82 2.40
CA LEU A 50 0.81 -23.93 3.20
C LEU A 50 -0.28 -24.91 3.60
N LEU A 51 -1.41 -24.39 4.12
CA LEU A 51 -2.56 -25.21 4.52
C LEU A 51 -3.18 -25.90 3.31
N TRP A 52 -3.31 -25.20 2.18
CA TRP A 52 -3.85 -25.78 0.97
C TRP A 52 -2.98 -26.92 0.47
N GLU A 53 -1.65 -26.79 0.46
CA GLU A 53 -0.74 -27.86 0.03
C GLU A 53 -0.85 -29.12 0.91
N SER A 54 -1.13 -28.95 2.20
CA SER A 54 -1.36 -30.07 3.13
C SER A 54 -2.67 -30.85 2.82
N GLY A 55 -3.68 -30.17 2.27
CA GLY A 55 -5.03 -30.70 2.05
C GLY A 55 -5.49 -30.72 0.59
N ARG A 56 -4.62 -30.42 -0.37
CA ARG A 56 -5.00 -30.20 -1.78
C ARG A 56 -5.64 -31.42 -2.45
N TRP A 57 -5.39 -32.62 -1.93
CA TRP A 57 -5.93 -33.87 -2.48
C TRP A 57 -6.87 -34.54 -1.49
N GLY A 58 -8.18 -34.46 -1.76
CA GLY A 58 -9.19 -35.22 -1.02
C GLY A 58 -9.65 -34.62 0.31
N HIS A 59 -9.24 -33.38 0.62
CA HIS A 59 -9.71 -32.66 1.81
C HIS A 59 -10.48 -31.39 1.43
N PRO A 60 -11.33 -30.87 2.35
CA PRO A 60 -12.21 -29.73 2.07
C PRO A 60 -11.48 -28.51 1.51
N ILE A 61 -10.30 -28.15 2.04
CA ILE A 61 -9.54 -26.97 1.60
C ILE A 61 -9.12 -27.05 0.13
N GLY A 62 -8.71 -28.24 -0.32
CA GLY A 62 -8.37 -28.51 -1.73
C GLY A 62 -9.59 -28.50 -2.65
N ALA A 63 -10.76 -28.89 -2.14
CA ALA A 63 -12.01 -28.84 -2.90
C ALA A 63 -12.59 -27.43 -3.00
N ALA A 64 -12.34 -26.58 -2.01
CA ALA A 64 -12.85 -25.21 -1.96
C ALA A 64 -12.02 -24.22 -2.77
N ILE A 65 -10.72 -24.47 -2.91
CA ILE A 65 -9.78 -23.61 -3.64
C ILE A 65 -9.16 -24.41 -4.78
N GLU A 66 -9.55 -24.10 -6.00
CA GLU A 66 -8.99 -24.71 -7.21
C GLU A 66 -7.49 -24.35 -7.36
N VAL A 67 -6.73 -25.22 -8.03
CA VAL A 67 -5.28 -25.06 -8.25
C VAL A 67 -4.98 -23.73 -8.96
N GLU A 68 -5.82 -23.34 -9.91
CA GLU A 68 -5.69 -22.10 -10.64
C GLU A 68 -5.80 -20.86 -9.72
N ARG A 69 -6.61 -20.93 -8.67
CA ARG A 69 -6.80 -19.83 -7.70
C ARG A 69 -5.65 -19.74 -6.71
N ILE A 70 -5.19 -20.87 -6.16
CA ILE A 70 -4.09 -20.86 -5.20
C ILE A 70 -2.76 -20.43 -5.87
N LEU A 71 -2.63 -20.65 -7.18
CA LEU A 71 -1.48 -20.18 -7.95
C LEU A 71 -1.63 -18.73 -8.44
N ASP A 72 -2.83 -18.14 -8.34
CA ASP A 72 -3.07 -16.74 -8.66
C ASP A 72 -2.76 -15.86 -7.44
N ARG A 73 -1.61 -15.17 -7.50
CA ARG A 73 -1.17 -14.28 -6.43
C ARG A 73 -2.15 -13.13 -6.19
N ALA A 74 -2.71 -12.53 -7.24
CA ALA A 74 -3.65 -11.42 -7.07
C ALA A 74 -4.91 -11.90 -6.34
N TRP A 75 -5.37 -13.11 -6.69
CA TRP A 75 -6.47 -13.74 -5.98
C TRP A 75 -6.14 -13.98 -4.49
N LEU A 76 -4.95 -14.51 -4.16
CA LEU A 76 -4.53 -14.72 -2.78
C LEU A 76 -4.46 -13.42 -1.97
N VAL A 77 -3.89 -12.35 -2.55
CA VAL A 77 -3.78 -11.05 -1.88
C VAL A 77 -5.15 -10.54 -1.43
N GLU A 78 -6.14 -10.67 -2.30
CA GLU A 78 -7.51 -10.19 -2.04
C GLU A 78 -8.30 -11.13 -1.12
N HIS A 79 -8.15 -12.44 -1.28
CA HIS A 79 -9.11 -13.41 -0.71
C HIS A 79 -8.59 -14.22 0.47
N ALA A 80 -7.28 -14.24 0.76
CA ALA A 80 -6.75 -15.12 1.81
C ALA A 80 -7.35 -14.87 3.20
N ARG A 81 -7.71 -13.62 3.51
CA ARG A 81 -8.35 -13.23 4.78
C ARG A 81 -9.69 -13.91 5.04
N TRP A 82 -10.34 -14.46 4.01
CA TRP A 82 -11.60 -15.19 4.14
C TRP A 82 -11.42 -16.65 4.55
N PHE A 83 -10.20 -17.18 4.46
CA PHE A 83 -9.86 -18.55 4.85
C PHE A 83 -9.00 -18.58 6.12
N VAL A 84 -8.13 -17.58 6.28
CA VAL A 84 -7.22 -17.42 7.41
C VAL A 84 -7.57 -16.10 8.13
N GLU A 85 -8.18 -16.20 9.30
CA GLU A 85 -8.65 -15.04 10.08
C GLU A 85 -7.53 -14.38 10.88
N HIS A 86 -6.56 -15.16 11.35
CA HIS A 86 -5.48 -14.66 12.17
C HIS A 86 -4.18 -15.43 11.90
N VAL A 87 -3.08 -14.69 11.85
CA VAL A 87 -1.72 -15.22 11.78
C VAL A 87 -0.87 -14.42 12.75
N GLU A 88 -0.26 -15.12 13.71
CA GLU A 88 0.69 -14.55 14.65
C GLU A 88 1.98 -15.38 14.59
N ARG A 89 3.11 -14.74 14.29
CA ARG A 89 4.43 -15.36 14.45
C ARG A 89 4.83 -15.30 15.93
N ILE A 90 4.75 -16.43 16.61
CA ILE A 90 4.96 -16.55 18.06
C ILE A 90 6.42 -16.81 18.43
N ALA A 91 7.22 -17.33 17.48
CA ALA A 91 8.66 -17.51 17.65
C ALA A 91 9.40 -17.34 16.32
N ALA A 92 10.67 -16.94 16.44
CA ALA A 92 11.61 -16.83 15.34
C ALA A 92 12.98 -17.28 15.86
N ASP A 93 13.53 -18.34 15.27
CA ASP A 93 14.88 -18.81 15.61
C ASP A 93 15.76 -18.79 14.36
N ASN A 94 17.06 -18.57 14.59
CA ASN A 94 18.09 -18.53 13.56
C ASN A 94 17.82 -17.52 12.42
N ASP A 95 17.06 -16.45 12.68
CA ASP A 95 16.75 -15.40 11.70
C ASP A 95 17.32 -14.04 12.17
N PRO A 96 18.50 -13.59 11.67
CA PRO A 96 19.33 -14.25 10.66
C PRO A 96 20.23 -15.37 11.21
N PRO A 97 20.70 -16.30 10.36
CA PRO A 97 21.61 -17.34 10.79
C PRO A 97 22.92 -16.76 11.31
N SER A 98 23.43 -17.29 12.43
CA SER A 98 24.74 -16.92 12.95
C SER A 98 25.87 -17.37 12.01
N GLU A 99 27.05 -16.73 12.11
CA GLU A 99 28.23 -17.12 11.32
C GLU A 99 28.57 -18.60 11.45
N SER A 100 28.49 -19.18 12.65
CA SER A 100 28.75 -20.61 12.87
C SER A 100 27.67 -21.53 12.31
N VAL A 101 26.44 -21.03 12.13
CA VAL A 101 25.35 -21.78 11.49
C VAL A 101 25.54 -21.82 9.98
N TRP A 102 26.03 -20.73 9.36
CA TRP A 102 26.32 -20.71 7.92
C TRP A 102 27.29 -21.80 7.47
N ASP A 103 28.25 -22.19 8.31
CA ASP A 103 29.20 -23.28 8.01
C ASP A 103 28.54 -24.67 8.01
N LEU A 104 27.34 -24.81 8.59
CA LEU A 104 26.58 -26.06 8.69
C LEU A 104 25.50 -26.18 7.60
N LEU A 105 25.04 -25.05 7.06
CA LEU A 105 23.97 -25.00 6.07
C LEU A 105 24.42 -25.54 4.71
N GLN A 106 23.46 -26.16 4.01
CA GLN A 106 23.59 -26.59 2.63
C GLN A 106 22.58 -25.82 1.78
N ASP A 107 22.81 -25.76 0.47
CA ASP A 107 21.87 -25.08 -0.43
C ASP A 107 20.45 -25.69 -0.34
N PHE A 108 20.34 -27.00 -0.06
CA PHE A 108 19.06 -27.70 0.04
C PHE A 108 19.04 -28.71 1.19
N HIS A 109 18.00 -28.64 2.01
CA HIS A 109 17.69 -29.60 3.06
C HIS A 109 16.42 -30.38 2.68
N TYR A 110 16.56 -31.66 2.31
CA TYR A 110 15.42 -32.52 1.97
C TYR A 110 14.83 -33.19 3.21
N GLU A 111 13.50 -33.36 3.24
CA GLU A 111 12.83 -34.14 4.27
C GLU A 111 13.33 -35.60 4.26
N ARG A 112 13.67 -36.13 5.43
CA ARG A 112 14.06 -37.53 5.65
C ARG A 112 13.41 -38.04 6.94
N ALA A 113 12.61 -39.11 6.83
CA ALA A 113 12.01 -39.79 7.98
C ALA A 113 11.25 -38.84 8.94
N HIS A 114 10.36 -37.99 8.38
CA HIS A 114 9.50 -37.04 9.11
C HIS A 114 10.23 -35.85 9.78
N GLY A 115 11.36 -35.43 9.21
CA GLY A 115 12.06 -34.22 9.63
C GLY A 115 13.19 -33.83 8.68
N TRP A 116 13.90 -32.76 9.03
CA TRP A 116 15.00 -32.24 8.23
C TRP A 116 16.35 -32.45 8.94
N PRO A 117 17.43 -32.75 8.20
CA PRO A 117 18.76 -32.81 8.79
C PRO A 117 19.13 -31.46 9.44
N ASP A 118 19.60 -31.52 10.68
CA ASP A 118 20.01 -30.37 11.49
C ASP A 118 18.90 -29.30 11.61
N GLU A 119 17.65 -29.74 11.81
CA GLU A 119 16.44 -28.91 11.89
C GLU A 119 16.61 -27.68 12.83
N ASP A 120 17.23 -27.87 13.99
CA ASP A 120 17.49 -26.81 14.99
C ASP A 120 18.43 -25.70 14.49
N ALA A 121 19.19 -25.92 13.41
CA ALA A 121 20.08 -24.94 12.80
C ALA A 121 19.40 -24.16 11.66
N LEU A 122 18.24 -24.61 11.18
CA LEU A 122 17.52 -23.93 10.11
C LEU A 122 16.87 -22.65 10.62
N VAL A 123 16.75 -21.65 9.73
CA VAL A 123 15.85 -20.50 9.95
C VAL A 123 14.46 -21.05 10.16
N GLN A 124 13.82 -20.69 11.27
CA GLN A 124 12.47 -21.15 11.56
C GLN A 124 11.58 -20.08 12.16
N ALA A 125 10.29 -20.25 11.89
CA ALA A 125 9.22 -19.45 12.45
C ALA A 125 8.12 -20.36 12.96
N GLU A 126 7.64 -20.10 14.16
CA GLU A 126 6.41 -20.71 14.64
C GLU A 126 5.24 -19.75 14.48
N PHE A 127 4.13 -20.25 13.95
CA PHE A 127 2.89 -19.50 13.76
C PHE A 127 1.76 -20.11 14.57
N SER A 128 0.99 -19.26 15.26
CA SER A 128 -0.41 -19.56 15.61
C SER A 128 -1.30 -19.04 14.48
N VAL A 129 -2.15 -19.92 13.96
CA VAL A 129 -3.01 -19.65 12.81
C VAL A 129 -4.45 -20.00 13.18
N ARG A 130 -5.35 -19.03 13.05
CA ARG A 130 -6.79 -19.25 13.17
C ARG A 130 -7.44 -19.23 11.79
N VAL A 131 -8.15 -20.30 11.46
CA VAL A 131 -8.82 -20.48 10.17
C VAL A 131 -10.33 -20.20 10.29
N ALA A 132 -10.94 -19.76 9.19
CA ALA A 132 -12.36 -19.39 9.17
C ALA A 132 -13.31 -20.60 9.26
N ASP A 133 -12.85 -21.78 8.85
CA ASP A 133 -13.61 -23.03 8.91
C ASP A 133 -12.70 -24.15 9.42
N ARG A 134 -13.16 -24.88 10.44
CA ARG A 134 -12.39 -26.00 11.02
C ARG A 134 -12.05 -27.09 9.99
N SER A 135 -12.86 -27.24 8.94
CA SER A 135 -12.65 -28.23 7.87
C SER A 135 -11.39 -27.95 7.04
N TRP A 136 -10.80 -26.75 7.16
CA TRP A 136 -9.51 -26.41 6.55
C TRP A 136 -8.31 -27.09 7.21
N ILE A 137 -8.47 -27.56 8.45
CA ILE A 137 -7.39 -28.15 9.25
C ILE A 137 -7.73 -29.51 9.86
N GLU A 138 -8.94 -30.03 9.64
CA GLU A 138 -9.42 -31.29 10.25
C GLU A 138 -8.60 -32.54 9.89
N HIS A 139 -7.89 -32.49 8.76
CA HIS A 139 -7.05 -33.59 8.28
C HIS A 139 -5.67 -33.62 8.94
N LEU A 140 -5.24 -32.50 9.54
CA LEU A 140 -3.93 -32.36 10.15
C LEU A 140 -3.85 -33.04 11.52
N LYS A 141 -2.68 -33.56 11.85
CA LYS A 141 -2.32 -34.09 13.16
C LYS A 141 -0.98 -33.53 13.64
N PRO A 142 -0.78 -33.38 14.95
CA PRO A 142 0.52 -33.07 15.50
C PRO A 142 1.59 -34.04 15.01
N GLY A 143 2.68 -33.50 14.48
CA GLY A 143 3.79 -34.23 13.89
C GLY A 143 3.72 -34.41 12.37
N ASP A 144 2.59 -34.10 11.72
CA ASP A 144 2.50 -34.13 10.26
C ASP A 144 3.50 -33.15 9.63
N THR A 145 4.16 -33.60 8.56
CA THR A 145 5.18 -32.83 7.84
C THR A 145 4.88 -32.79 6.34
N TRP A 146 5.20 -31.66 5.71
CA TRP A 146 5.18 -31.49 4.26
C TRP A 146 6.12 -30.37 3.82
N SER A 147 6.44 -30.34 2.52
CA SER A 147 7.22 -29.26 1.92
C SER A 147 6.34 -28.29 1.14
N SER A 148 6.83 -27.06 1.00
CA SER A 148 6.18 -26.00 0.24
C SER A 148 7.14 -25.25 -0.66
N ALA A 149 6.65 -24.87 -1.83
CA ALA A 149 7.30 -23.92 -2.74
C ALA A 149 6.63 -22.54 -2.72
N MET A 150 5.80 -22.24 -1.71
CA MET A 150 5.09 -20.97 -1.58
C MET A 150 6.06 -19.82 -1.31
N TYR A 151 5.86 -18.69 -1.99
CA TYR A 151 6.52 -17.42 -1.68
C TYR A 151 5.61 -16.56 -0.79
N PRO A 152 6.18 -15.62 0.00
CA PRO A 152 5.40 -14.56 0.62
C PRO A 152 4.50 -13.86 -0.40
N VAL A 153 3.22 -13.80 -0.08
CA VAL A 153 2.16 -13.21 -0.91
C VAL A 153 2.01 -11.72 -0.61
N HIS A 154 2.12 -11.37 0.67
CA HIS A 154 1.78 -10.09 1.28
C HIS A 154 0.29 -9.75 1.18
N ALA A 155 -0.56 -10.73 1.55
CA ALA A 155 -2.01 -10.55 1.52
C ALA A 155 -2.51 -9.55 2.58
N ASP A 156 -3.64 -8.91 2.28
CA ASP A 156 -4.26 -7.95 3.19
C ASP A 156 -4.67 -8.64 4.50
N SER A 157 -4.34 -8.03 5.65
CA SER A 157 -4.71 -8.58 6.97
C SER A 157 -5.18 -7.48 7.95
N PRO A 158 -6.15 -6.64 7.56
CA PRO A 158 -6.73 -5.67 8.47
C PRO A 158 -7.53 -6.35 9.57
N ALA A 159 -7.49 -5.79 10.78
CA ALA A 159 -8.39 -6.19 11.86
C ALA A 159 -9.82 -5.70 11.58
N PRO A 160 -10.87 -6.36 12.10
CA PRO A 160 -12.26 -6.00 11.83
C PRO A 160 -12.61 -4.53 12.11
N GLU A 161 -12.05 -3.97 13.18
CA GLU A 161 -12.20 -2.57 13.58
C GLU A 161 -11.60 -1.56 12.58
N GLU A 162 -10.69 -2.01 11.72
CA GLU A 162 -10.02 -1.18 10.72
C GLU A 162 -10.79 -1.12 9.41
N LEU A 163 -11.61 -2.13 9.11
CA LEU A 163 -12.32 -2.26 7.84
C LEU A 163 -13.11 -1.00 7.45
N PRO A 164 -13.85 -0.32 8.36
CA PRO A 164 -14.58 0.89 8.02
C PRO A 164 -13.70 2.07 7.58
N HIS A 165 -12.41 2.04 7.94
CA HIS A 165 -11.44 3.11 7.71
C HIS A 165 -10.49 2.82 6.54
N LEU A 166 -10.55 1.62 5.96
CA LEU A 166 -9.62 1.21 4.93
C LEU A 166 -10.25 1.23 3.54
N PRO A 167 -9.51 1.68 2.51
CA PRO A 167 -9.98 1.65 1.14
C PRO A 167 -10.07 0.20 0.63
N ASN A 168 -11.17 -0.15 -0.03
CA ASN A 168 -11.26 -1.37 -0.82
C ASN A 168 -10.54 -1.18 -2.16
N VAL A 169 -9.23 -1.41 -2.14
CA VAL A 169 -8.33 -1.18 -3.28
C VAL A 169 -8.53 -2.12 -4.46
N HIS A 170 -9.25 -3.23 -4.27
CA HIS A 170 -9.48 -4.23 -5.32
C HIS A 170 -10.79 -4.01 -6.08
N ASP A 171 -11.72 -3.23 -5.53
CA ASP A 171 -13.03 -2.93 -6.12
C ASP A 171 -13.29 -1.42 -6.26
N PRO A 172 -12.61 -0.73 -7.20
CA PRO A 172 -12.87 0.68 -7.47
C PRO A 172 -14.29 0.88 -7.98
N ILE A 173 -15.00 1.83 -7.37
CA ILE A 173 -16.34 2.22 -7.79
C ILE A 173 -16.35 3.00 -9.12
N VAL A 174 -15.22 3.63 -9.46
CA VAL A 174 -15.06 4.34 -10.73
C VAL A 174 -13.68 4.10 -11.33
N ARG A 175 -13.64 3.93 -12.66
CA ARG A 175 -12.42 3.89 -13.46
C ARG A 175 -12.60 4.77 -14.69
N TRP A 176 -11.81 5.84 -14.80
CA TRP A 176 -11.79 6.68 -16.00
C TRP A 176 -10.49 6.44 -16.79
N PRO A 177 -10.57 5.85 -18.00
CA PRO A 177 -9.42 5.70 -18.86
C PRO A 177 -9.09 7.04 -19.54
N PHE A 178 -7.81 7.39 -19.63
CA PHE A 178 -7.34 8.57 -20.35
C PHE A 178 -6.52 8.16 -21.58
N SER A 179 -6.86 8.76 -22.73
CA SER A 179 -6.15 8.52 -23.99
C SER A 179 -4.87 9.35 -24.08
N GLY A 180 -3.71 8.71 -24.14
CA GLY A 180 -2.41 9.35 -24.42
C GLY A 180 -1.85 10.24 -23.30
N ASP A 181 -2.71 10.79 -22.44
CA ASP A 181 -2.38 11.63 -21.30
C ASP A 181 -2.76 10.94 -19.98
N SER A 182 -2.00 11.19 -18.91
CA SER A 182 -2.30 10.71 -17.55
C SER A 182 -2.79 11.85 -16.68
N ALA A 183 -3.53 11.53 -15.61
CA ALA A 183 -3.71 12.48 -14.52
C ALA A 183 -2.32 12.87 -13.96
N THR A 184 -2.12 14.18 -13.78
CA THR A 184 -0.88 14.77 -13.27
C THR A 184 -1.05 15.33 -11.86
N ALA A 185 -2.26 15.73 -11.50
CA ALA A 185 -2.62 16.11 -10.15
C ALA A 185 -4.11 15.82 -9.89
N MET A 186 -4.46 15.51 -8.65
CA MET A 186 -5.83 15.28 -8.21
C MET A 186 -6.04 15.85 -6.82
N ALA A 187 -7.23 16.39 -6.56
CA ALA A 187 -7.59 16.82 -5.21
C ALA A 187 -9.11 16.85 -5.05
N PHE A 188 -9.58 16.42 -3.88
CA PHE A 188 -10.96 16.64 -3.46
C PHE A 188 -11.17 18.07 -2.95
N SER A 189 -12.36 18.63 -3.16
CA SER A 189 -12.80 19.86 -2.51
C SER A 189 -12.91 19.65 -0.99
N ASP A 190 -12.80 20.74 -0.21
CA ASP A 190 -12.76 20.63 1.27
C ASP A 190 -14.04 20.04 1.89
N ASP A 191 -15.17 20.14 1.17
CA ASP A 191 -16.47 19.55 1.53
C ASP A 191 -16.68 18.14 0.92
N SER A 192 -15.68 17.62 0.20
CA SER A 192 -15.70 16.33 -0.50
C SER A 192 -16.79 16.17 -1.55
N ARG A 193 -17.39 17.28 -2.01
CA ARG A 193 -18.39 17.26 -3.08
C ARG A 193 -17.78 17.03 -4.45
N PHE A 194 -16.55 17.50 -4.68
CA PHE A 194 -15.94 17.47 -5.99
C PHE A 194 -14.56 16.83 -5.96
N LEU A 195 -14.23 16.09 -7.03
CA LEU A 195 -12.87 15.64 -7.34
C LEU A 195 -12.37 16.39 -8.57
N ALA A 196 -11.35 17.22 -8.40
CA ALA A 196 -10.64 17.86 -9.50
C ALA A 196 -9.50 16.96 -9.99
N VAL A 197 -9.39 16.80 -11.30
CA VAL A 197 -8.37 16.00 -11.99
C VAL A 197 -7.71 16.87 -13.07
N ALA A 198 -6.42 17.14 -12.91
CA ALA A 198 -5.58 17.80 -13.91
C ALA A 198 -4.88 16.77 -14.79
N ARG A 199 -4.76 17.06 -16.09
CA ARG A 199 -4.15 16.18 -17.10
C ARG A 199 -2.92 16.81 -17.73
N SER A 200 -2.01 15.98 -18.26
CA SER A 200 -0.78 16.43 -18.95
C SER A 200 -1.04 17.34 -20.15
N GLY A 201 -2.21 17.26 -20.77
CA GLY A 201 -2.65 18.11 -21.89
C GLY A 201 -3.20 19.50 -21.51
N ALA A 202 -2.96 19.98 -20.28
CA ALA A 202 -3.49 21.26 -19.77
C ALA A 202 -5.04 21.31 -19.76
N GLU A 203 -5.63 20.24 -19.25
CA GLU A 203 -7.07 20.12 -19.05
C GLU A 203 -7.37 19.87 -17.58
N LEU A 204 -8.41 20.54 -17.08
CA LEU A 204 -9.07 20.26 -15.82
C LEU A 204 -10.41 19.57 -16.11
N VAL A 205 -10.66 18.47 -15.42
CA VAL A 205 -11.99 17.84 -15.32
C VAL A 205 -12.36 17.77 -13.84
N VAL A 206 -13.59 18.13 -13.50
CA VAL A 206 -14.13 18.05 -12.14
C VAL A 206 -15.35 17.14 -12.14
N TYR A 207 -15.36 16.17 -11.24
CA TYR A 207 -16.44 15.21 -11.06
C TYR A 207 -17.21 15.51 -9.77
N ASP A 208 -18.54 15.39 -9.81
CA ASP A 208 -19.37 15.39 -8.60
C ASP A 208 -19.24 14.03 -7.91
N CYS A 209 -18.87 14.01 -6.63
CA CYS A 209 -18.62 12.78 -5.88
C CYS A 209 -19.90 12.09 -5.38
N VAL A 210 -21.08 12.66 -5.61
CA VAL A 210 -22.37 12.03 -5.29
C VAL A 210 -22.70 10.94 -6.31
N ASP A 211 -22.54 11.23 -7.59
CA ASP A 211 -22.90 10.33 -8.69
C ASP A 211 -21.77 10.08 -9.71
N TRP A 212 -20.61 10.68 -9.48
CA TRP A 212 -19.40 10.57 -10.30
C TRP A 212 -19.58 11.06 -11.74
N THR A 213 -20.56 11.93 -11.97
CA THR A 213 -20.75 12.60 -13.27
C THR A 213 -19.76 13.74 -13.43
N GLU A 214 -19.40 14.03 -14.68
CA GLU A 214 -18.57 15.19 -15.00
C GLU A 214 -19.40 16.48 -14.77
N HIS A 215 -18.95 17.29 -13.81
CA HIS A 215 -19.59 18.55 -13.45
C HIS A 215 -19.00 19.73 -14.22
N PHE A 216 -17.68 19.72 -14.45
CA PHE A 216 -16.99 20.82 -15.13
C PHE A 216 -15.77 20.34 -15.91
N ARG A 217 -15.51 20.95 -17.07
CA ARG A 217 -14.32 20.70 -17.89
C ARG A 217 -13.83 21.99 -18.53
N VAL A 218 -12.52 22.21 -18.47
CA VAL A 218 -11.89 23.33 -19.15
C VAL A 218 -10.48 22.97 -19.62
N ALA A 219 -10.17 23.34 -20.86
CA ALA A 219 -8.81 23.37 -21.37
C ALA A 219 -8.22 24.77 -21.14
N PHE A 220 -6.95 24.82 -20.76
CA PHE A 220 -6.21 26.07 -20.56
C PHE A 220 -4.89 26.03 -21.32
N GLU A 221 -4.28 27.20 -21.54
CA GLU A 221 -3.03 27.27 -22.29
C GLU A 221 -1.96 26.40 -21.64
N SER A 222 -1.30 25.57 -22.46
CA SER A 222 -0.30 24.61 -22.00
C SER A 222 1.00 25.31 -21.59
N GLY A 223 1.00 25.83 -20.37
CA GLY A 223 2.23 26.18 -19.66
C GLY A 223 2.92 24.92 -19.12
N PHE A 224 4.23 24.85 -19.24
CA PHE A 224 5.00 23.78 -18.59
C PHE A 224 4.89 23.92 -17.06
N SER A 225 4.48 22.84 -16.37
CA SER A 225 4.59 22.64 -14.91
C SER A 225 3.67 23.54 -14.05
N TRP A 226 2.38 23.21 -14.00
CA TRP A 226 1.38 23.84 -13.12
C TRP A 226 1.19 23.07 -11.81
N ARG A 227 0.87 23.80 -10.73
CA ARG A 227 0.33 23.26 -9.48
C ARG A 227 -1.18 23.45 -9.44
N MET A 228 -1.94 22.41 -9.15
CA MET A 228 -3.38 22.50 -8.88
C MET A 228 -3.65 22.60 -7.38
N SER A 229 -4.60 23.43 -6.97
CA SER A 229 -5.11 23.46 -5.60
C SER A 229 -6.53 24.02 -5.53
N TRP A 230 -7.38 23.45 -4.67
CA TRP A 230 -8.62 24.10 -4.25
C TRP A 230 -8.32 25.31 -3.36
N VAL A 231 -9.01 26.43 -3.58
CA VAL A 231 -9.01 27.57 -2.65
C VAL A 231 -9.75 27.15 -1.37
N PRO A 232 -9.18 27.36 -0.17
CA PRO A 232 -9.78 26.88 1.07
C PRO A 232 -11.24 27.31 1.26
N GLY A 233 -12.10 26.35 1.56
CA GLY A 233 -13.53 26.53 1.82
C GLY A 233 -14.37 26.98 0.61
N ARG A 234 -13.82 26.94 -0.61
CA ARG A 234 -14.50 27.39 -1.83
C ARG A 234 -14.38 26.35 -2.93
N HIS A 235 -15.40 26.22 -3.76
CA HIS A 235 -15.32 25.42 -4.99
C HIS A 235 -14.59 26.18 -6.10
N VAL A 236 -13.37 26.62 -5.81
CA VAL A 236 -12.52 27.31 -6.77
C VAL A 236 -11.23 26.53 -6.94
N VAL A 237 -10.94 26.09 -8.15
CA VAL A 237 -9.67 25.41 -8.47
C VAL A 237 -8.71 26.43 -9.06
N ALA A 238 -7.54 26.59 -8.43
CA ALA A 238 -6.46 27.42 -8.91
C ALA A 238 -5.32 26.57 -9.51
N PHE A 239 -4.81 27.02 -10.65
CA PHE A 239 -3.58 26.55 -11.26
C PHE A 239 -2.51 27.64 -11.18
N THR A 240 -1.40 27.33 -10.52
CA THR A 240 -0.29 28.28 -10.31
C THR A 240 0.97 27.80 -11.04
N SER A 241 1.63 28.69 -11.79
CA SER A 241 2.82 28.36 -12.59
C SER A 241 4.06 28.17 -11.70
N LEU A 242 4.70 26.99 -11.78
CA LEU A 242 5.91 26.69 -10.98
C LEU A 242 7.19 27.36 -11.51
N ARG A 243 7.19 27.90 -12.74
CA ARG A 243 8.37 28.55 -13.34
C ARG A 243 8.41 30.06 -13.12
N HIS A 244 7.26 30.71 -13.20
CA HIS A 244 7.19 32.18 -13.10
C HIS A 244 6.52 32.65 -11.81
N GLY A 245 5.86 31.77 -11.05
CA GLY A 245 5.32 32.06 -9.71
C GLY A 245 4.22 33.12 -9.64
N SER A 246 4.10 34.00 -10.65
CA SER A 246 3.19 35.13 -10.73
C SER A 246 1.98 34.88 -11.63
N GLU A 247 2.01 33.82 -12.43
CA GLU A 247 0.91 33.45 -13.32
C GLU A 247 0.02 32.42 -12.63
N GLN A 248 -1.25 32.79 -12.48
CA GLN A 248 -2.30 31.95 -11.92
C GLN A 248 -3.56 32.07 -12.76
N VAL A 249 -4.25 30.95 -12.94
CA VAL A 249 -5.63 30.91 -13.42
C VAL A 249 -6.50 30.21 -12.38
N ALA A 250 -7.71 30.69 -12.18
CA ALA A 250 -8.65 30.05 -11.26
C ALA A 250 -10.04 29.96 -11.87
N TYR A 251 -10.75 28.90 -11.52
CA TYR A 251 -12.09 28.60 -12.02
C TYR A 251 -13.03 28.38 -10.84
N ASP A 252 -14.12 29.13 -10.82
CA ASP A 252 -15.25 28.87 -9.93
C ASP A 252 -16.07 27.72 -10.52
N ILE A 253 -16.10 26.60 -9.79
CA ILE A 253 -16.70 25.35 -10.24
C ILE A 253 -18.22 25.37 -10.08
N ASP A 254 -18.76 26.18 -9.17
CA ASP A 254 -20.21 26.33 -9.02
C ASP A 254 -20.77 27.19 -10.16
N ALA A 255 -20.09 28.29 -10.51
CA ALA A 255 -20.50 29.20 -11.58
C ALA A 255 -20.02 28.78 -12.98
N GLY A 256 -18.98 27.94 -13.07
CA GLY A 256 -18.39 27.49 -14.33
C GLY A 256 -17.59 28.57 -15.05
N GLU A 257 -17.06 29.56 -14.33
CA GLU A 257 -16.37 30.72 -14.92
C GLU A 257 -14.94 30.89 -14.40
N ARG A 258 -14.10 31.55 -15.21
CA ARG A 258 -12.76 31.94 -14.80
C ARG A 258 -12.85 33.18 -13.91
N ILE A 259 -12.20 33.12 -12.75
CA ILE A 259 -12.18 34.22 -11.77
C ILE A 259 -10.74 34.58 -11.37
N ASP A 260 -10.57 35.79 -10.84
CA ASP A 260 -9.32 36.20 -10.20
C ASP A 260 -9.35 35.88 -8.71
N VAL A 261 -8.31 35.20 -8.24
CA VAL A 261 -8.08 34.95 -6.80
C VAL A 261 -6.63 35.26 -6.46
N ALA A 262 -6.37 35.58 -5.20
CA ALA A 262 -5.03 35.87 -4.73
C ALA A 262 -4.10 34.67 -4.97
N LEU A 263 -2.86 34.97 -5.33
CA LEU A 263 -1.80 33.98 -5.45
C LEU A 263 -1.43 33.46 -4.05
N GLU A 264 -1.38 32.14 -3.90
CA GLU A 264 -0.95 31.51 -2.66
C GLU A 264 0.39 30.75 -2.85
N PRO A 265 1.42 31.01 -2.01
CA PRO A 265 2.72 30.38 -2.17
C PRO A 265 2.73 28.89 -1.78
N GLY A 266 3.75 28.16 -2.23
CA GLY A 266 3.99 26.74 -1.89
C GLY A 266 3.45 25.75 -2.92
N ARG A 267 3.76 24.46 -2.77
CA ARG A 267 3.31 23.35 -3.62
C ARG A 267 2.10 22.60 -3.06
N VAL A 268 1.97 22.55 -1.75
CA VAL A 268 0.87 21.86 -1.07
C VAL A 268 0.34 22.75 0.05
N ARG A 269 -0.92 22.53 0.43
CA ARG A 269 -1.58 23.25 1.52
C ARG A 269 -2.15 22.30 2.55
N SER A 270 -2.29 22.80 3.76
CA SER A 270 -3.09 22.22 4.83
C SER A 270 -4.59 22.41 4.57
N ARG A 271 -5.43 21.72 5.34
CA ARG A 271 -6.89 21.71 5.17
C ARG A 271 -7.50 23.11 5.30
N THR A 272 -7.09 23.87 6.30
CA THR A 272 -7.58 25.24 6.53
C THR A 272 -6.88 26.27 5.63
N GLY A 273 -5.79 25.87 4.96
CA GLY A 273 -4.92 26.77 4.22
C GLY A 273 -3.98 27.61 5.09
N ARG A 274 -4.00 27.42 6.42
CA ARG A 274 -3.11 28.10 7.37
C ARG A 274 -1.64 27.85 7.04
N TYR A 275 -1.31 26.57 6.83
CA TYR A 275 0.03 26.13 6.45
C TYR A 275 0.10 25.75 4.98
N ARG A 276 1.23 26.05 4.37
CA ARG A 276 1.62 25.56 3.03
C ARG A 276 3.04 25.03 3.09
N ALA A 277 3.42 24.20 2.13
CA ALA A 277 4.79 23.68 2.06
C ALA A 277 5.31 23.64 0.63
N ASP A 278 6.63 23.80 0.49
CA ASP A 278 7.34 23.76 -0.78
C ASP A 278 8.69 23.04 -0.61
N PHE A 279 9.30 22.67 -1.72
CA PHE A 279 10.64 22.11 -1.76
C PHE A 279 11.43 22.59 -2.97
N GLU A 280 12.72 22.82 -2.75
CA GLU A 280 13.65 23.25 -3.78
C GLU A 280 14.01 22.09 -4.72
N SER A 281 13.83 22.30 -6.02
CA SER A 281 14.16 21.30 -7.04
C SER A 281 15.66 21.26 -7.38
N ARG A 282 16.38 22.35 -7.08
CA ARG A 282 17.83 22.53 -7.33
C ARG A 282 18.64 22.33 -6.05
N SER A 283 19.87 21.86 -6.20
CA SER A 283 20.77 21.61 -5.07
C SER A 283 21.25 22.92 -4.42
N PRO A 284 21.30 23.02 -3.08
CA PRO A 284 20.87 22.00 -2.11
C PRO A 284 19.35 21.89 -2.03
N ARG A 285 18.82 20.65 -2.05
CA ARG A 285 17.37 20.42 -1.95
C ARG A 285 16.94 20.62 -0.51
N ARG A 286 15.92 21.47 -0.32
CA ARG A 286 15.43 21.90 1.00
C ARG A 286 13.92 21.93 1.00
N VAL A 287 13.34 21.70 2.17
CA VAL A 287 11.90 21.73 2.40
C VAL A 287 11.55 22.94 3.24
N PHE A 288 10.45 23.61 2.90
CA PHE A 288 10.00 24.83 3.55
C PHE A 288 8.56 24.69 4.02
N LEU A 289 8.31 25.15 5.24
CA LEU A 289 6.98 25.42 5.78
C LEU A 289 6.67 26.90 5.63
N ILE A 290 5.45 27.21 5.24
CA ILE A 290 4.94 28.56 5.01
C ILE A 290 3.72 28.79 5.89
N GLU A 291 3.73 29.87 6.67
CA GLU A 291 2.60 30.34 7.50
C GLU A 291 2.48 31.87 7.32
N GLY A 292 1.35 32.33 6.78
CA GLY A 292 1.21 33.72 6.33
C GLY A 292 2.28 34.07 5.30
N ASP A 293 3.04 35.14 5.56
CA ASP A 293 4.18 35.58 4.75
C ASP A 293 5.52 34.95 5.18
N GLY A 294 5.53 34.18 6.27
CA GLY A 294 6.72 33.51 6.78
C GLY A 294 7.03 32.25 5.98
N ARG A 295 8.28 32.12 5.51
CA ARG A 295 8.80 30.90 4.85
C ARG A 295 10.05 30.45 5.59
N GLU A 296 9.99 29.26 6.19
CA GLU A 296 11.08 28.73 7.00
C GLU A 296 11.47 27.32 6.59
N GLN A 297 12.76 27.03 6.64
CA GLN A 297 13.30 25.73 6.30
C GLN A 297 12.99 24.70 7.40
N VAL A 298 12.59 23.49 7.00
CA VAL A 298 12.48 22.34 7.91
C VAL A 298 13.86 21.76 8.18
N THR A 299 14.22 21.61 9.45
CA THR A 299 15.53 21.09 9.86
C THR A 299 15.58 19.56 9.72
N GLY A 300 16.70 19.04 9.21
CA GLY A 300 16.92 17.58 9.07
C GLY A 300 16.43 16.98 7.74
N ALA A 301 15.80 17.79 6.88
CA ALA A 301 15.35 17.40 5.54
C ALA A 301 16.31 17.85 4.41
N ASP A 302 17.53 18.26 4.76
CA ASP A 302 18.53 18.76 3.81
C ASP A 302 19.04 17.66 2.87
N GLY A 303 19.03 17.94 1.57
CA GLY A 303 19.56 17.04 0.53
C GLY A 303 18.59 15.97 0.05
N LEU A 304 17.41 15.82 0.69
CA LEU A 304 16.39 14.85 0.30
C LEU A 304 15.83 15.16 -1.10
N VAL A 305 15.52 14.10 -1.84
CA VAL A 305 14.91 14.22 -3.17
C VAL A 305 13.40 14.10 -3.01
N VAL A 306 12.76 15.20 -2.62
CA VAL A 306 11.31 15.20 -2.35
C VAL A 306 10.51 14.95 -3.62
N GLU A 307 9.63 13.96 -3.56
CA GLU A 307 8.68 13.62 -4.62
C GLU A 307 7.26 14.03 -4.22
N SER A 308 6.92 14.00 -2.93
CA SER A 308 5.58 14.32 -2.43
C SER A 308 5.61 14.91 -1.01
N LEU A 309 4.64 15.77 -0.74
CA LEU A 309 4.37 16.36 0.57
C LEU A 309 2.87 16.29 0.83
N ALA A 310 2.46 15.97 2.06
CA ALA A 310 1.05 16.00 2.45
C ALA A 310 0.87 16.34 3.93
N PHE A 311 0.01 17.31 4.23
CA PHE A 311 -0.35 17.64 5.61
C PHE A 311 -1.35 16.61 6.16
N ALA A 312 -1.19 16.26 7.43
CA ALA A 312 -2.25 15.59 8.19
C ALA A 312 -3.49 16.49 8.28
N ALA A 313 -4.67 15.89 8.46
CA ALA A 313 -5.94 16.62 8.52
C ALA A 313 -6.03 17.57 9.73
N ASP A 314 -5.34 17.24 10.82
CA ASP A 314 -5.21 18.07 12.03
C ASP A 314 -4.11 19.14 11.92
N GLU A 315 -3.40 19.19 10.79
CA GLU A 315 -2.30 20.10 10.47
C GLU A 315 -1.08 19.98 11.41
N SER A 316 -1.02 18.97 12.26
CA SER A 316 0.06 18.80 13.24
C SER A 316 1.31 18.15 12.63
N ARG A 317 1.13 17.44 11.51
CA ARG A 317 2.19 16.71 10.80
C ARG A 317 2.21 17.03 9.31
N LEU A 318 3.42 17.04 8.75
CA LEU A 318 3.68 17.04 7.31
C LEU A 318 4.45 15.76 6.97
N TYR A 319 3.87 14.94 6.11
CA TYR A 319 4.50 13.73 5.58
C TYR A 319 5.27 14.07 4.32
N LEU A 320 6.47 13.50 4.20
CA LEU A 320 7.36 13.71 3.07
C LEU A 320 7.77 12.36 2.48
N GLY A 321 7.41 12.15 1.22
CA GLY A 321 7.92 11.06 0.40
C GLY A 321 9.10 11.53 -0.44
N GLU A 322 10.16 10.73 -0.50
CA GLU A 322 11.36 11.03 -1.28
C GLU A 322 11.74 9.91 -2.27
N LYS A 323 12.73 10.20 -3.13
CA LYS A 323 13.41 9.21 -3.99
C LYS A 323 14.34 8.28 -3.18
N GLY A 324 13.83 7.80 -2.06
CA GLY A 324 14.39 6.85 -1.14
C GLY A 324 13.26 6.03 -0.52
N PRO A 325 13.59 5.05 0.33
CA PRO A 325 12.60 4.10 0.84
C PRO A 325 11.78 4.61 2.03
N ASN A 326 12.00 5.85 2.43
CA ASN A 326 11.51 6.37 3.68
C ASN A 326 10.38 7.39 3.45
N VAL A 327 9.48 7.43 4.41
CA VAL A 327 8.63 8.59 4.66
C VAL A 327 9.18 9.31 5.88
N HIS A 328 9.39 10.62 5.76
CA HIS A 328 9.76 11.47 6.88
C HIS A 328 8.52 12.16 7.44
N VAL A 329 8.44 12.21 8.76
CA VAL A 329 7.35 12.88 9.49
C VAL A 329 7.89 14.14 10.12
N ILE A 330 7.33 15.27 9.72
CA ILE A 330 7.72 16.60 10.20
C ILE A 330 6.65 17.10 11.16
N ASP A 331 7.05 17.50 12.36
CA ASP A 331 6.19 18.24 13.27
C ASP A 331 6.12 19.70 12.81
N VAL A 332 4.90 20.16 12.50
CA VAL A 332 4.68 21.47 11.88
C VAL A 332 5.04 22.62 12.83
N ALA A 333 4.84 22.44 14.14
CA ALA A 333 5.10 23.47 15.14
C ALA A 333 6.61 23.71 15.39
N SER A 334 7.39 22.62 15.51
CA SER A 334 8.83 22.64 15.75
C SER A 334 9.65 22.74 14.46
N ARG A 335 9.04 22.49 13.30
CA ARG A 335 9.68 22.49 11.98
C ARG A 335 10.86 21.52 11.89
N ALA A 336 10.74 20.39 12.58
CA ALA A 336 11.76 19.36 12.66
C ALA A 336 11.20 18.01 12.19
N VAL A 337 12.07 17.19 11.60
CA VAL A 337 11.79 15.77 11.40
C VAL A 337 11.73 15.10 12.78
N VAL A 338 10.56 14.56 13.13
CA VAL A 338 10.31 13.88 14.41
C VAL A 338 10.27 12.37 14.28
N ASP A 339 10.08 11.86 13.06
CA ASP A 339 10.13 10.43 12.78
C ASP A 339 10.56 10.17 11.33
N THR A 340 11.08 8.98 11.05
CA THR A 340 11.45 8.50 9.72
C THR A 340 11.14 7.01 9.65
N ALA A 341 10.17 6.66 8.81
CA ALA A 341 9.64 5.31 8.74
C ALA A 341 9.98 4.69 7.38
N ALA A 342 10.60 3.51 7.39
CA ALA A 342 10.84 2.74 6.18
C ALA A 342 9.52 2.17 5.67
N ASP A 343 9.12 2.55 4.46
CA ASP A 343 7.86 2.16 3.82
C ASP A 343 7.88 0.69 3.34
N GLY A 344 9.06 0.21 2.96
CA GLY A 344 9.23 -1.04 2.21
C GLY A 344 9.22 -0.81 0.69
N LEU A 345 8.98 0.43 0.25
CA LEU A 345 9.19 0.87 -1.12
C LEU A 345 10.66 1.19 -1.41
N ARG A 346 11.02 1.20 -2.69
CA ARG A 346 12.34 1.61 -3.20
C ARG A 346 12.46 3.13 -3.25
N GLU A 347 11.38 3.76 -3.69
CA GLU A 347 11.21 5.21 -3.79
C GLU A 347 9.75 5.51 -3.45
N VAL A 348 9.50 6.47 -2.55
CA VAL A 348 8.15 6.93 -2.20
C VAL A 348 7.78 8.11 -3.10
N ARG A 349 6.89 7.88 -4.06
CA ARG A 349 6.50 8.88 -5.07
C ARG A 349 5.36 9.76 -4.63
N VAL A 350 4.43 9.21 -3.85
CA VAL A 350 3.21 9.89 -3.41
C VAL A 350 2.90 9.48 -1.98
N VAL A 351 2.49 10.44 -1.14
CA VAL A 351 1.95 10.20 0.20
C VAL A 351 0.60 10.88 0.36
N ALA A 352 -0.34 10.23 1.04
CA ALA A 352 -1.65 10.78 1.36
C ALA A 352 -2.10 10.27 2.74
N PRO A 353 -2.06 11.10 3.79
CA PRO A 353 -2.60 10.73 5.09
C PRO A 353 -4.12 10.63 5.02
N SER A 354 -4.65 9.64 5.72
CA SER A 354 -6.10 9.50 5.95
C SER A 354 -6.65 10.69 6.76
N PRO A 355 -7.90 11.09 6.53
CA PRO A 355 -8.51 12.24 7.19
C PRO A 355 -8.83 12.00 8.66
N ASP A 356 -8.95 10.74 9.09
CA ASP A 356 -9.10 10.37 10.51
C ASP A 356 -7.77 10.33 11.28
N GLY A 357 -6.63 10.43 10.56
CA GLY A 357 -5.31 10.42 11.14
C GLY A 357 -4.83 9.04 11.62
N ALA A 358 -5.53 7.96 11.30
CA ALA A 358 -5.17 6.60 11.72
C ALA A 358 -4.19 5.93 10.74
N TYR A 359 -4.22 6.33 9.48
CA TYR A 359 -3.46 5.70 8.40
C TYR A 359 -2.69 6.69 7.52
N LEU A 360 -1.61 6.20 6.94
CA LEU A 360 -0.90 6.84 5.84
C LEU A 360 -0.92 5.93 4.62
N ALA A 361 -1.43 6.44 3.50
CA ALA A 361 -1.24 5.83 2.21
C ALA A 361 0.07 6.34 1.60
N SER A 362 0.91 5.43 1.12
CA SER A 362 2.14 5.77 0.42
C SER A 362 2.30 4.89 -0.81
N ALA A 363 2.77 5.47 -1.91
CA ALA A 363 2.87 4.75 -3.16
C ALA A 363 4.13 5.11 -3.95
N GLY A 364 4.68 4.15 -4.67
CA GLY A 364 5.94 4.32 -5.37
C GLY A 364 6.46 3.06 -6.02
N PHE A 365 7.77 2.93 -6.21
CA PHE A 365 8.34 1.74 -6.82
C PHE A 365 8.53 0.63 -5.79
N ALA A 366 8.04 -0.57 -6.09
CA ALA A 366 8.34 -1.75 -5.29
C ALA A 366 9.86 -2.01 -5.23
N ARG A 367 10.35 -2.59 -4.13
CA ARG A 367 11.77 -2.88 -3.91
C ARG A 367 12.36 -4.00 -4.76
N SER A 368 11.57 -4.62 -5.63
CA SER A 368 11.79 -5.87 -6.38
C SER A 368 11.35 -7.11 -5.61
N ASP A 369 10.19 -7.62 -6.02
CA ASP A 369 9.89 -9.05 -5.97
C ASP A 369 10.50 -9.66 -7.24
N PRO A 370 11.32 -10.73 -7.16
CA PRO A 370 11.99 -11.33 -8.31
C PRO A 370 11.03 -11.82 -9.41
N TRP A 371 9.73 -11.91 -9.12
CA TRP A 371 8.71 -12.42 -10.04
C TRP A 371 7.85 -11.34 -10.73
N GLU A 372 7.98 -10.05 -10.37
CA GLU A 372 7.12 -8.99 -10.93
C GLU A 372 7.86 -8.02 -11.87
N VAL A 373 7.43 -8.03 -13.12
CA VAL A 373 7.85 -7.09 -14.15
C VAL A 373 7.13 -5.76 -13.95
N GLY A 374 7.82 -4.79 -13.34
CA GLY A 374 7.60 -3.35 -13.52
C GLY A 374 6.21 -2.80 -13.18
N GLY A 375 6.04 -2.32 -11.94
CA GLY A 375 4.84 -1.60 -11.51
C GLY A 375 5.12 -0.72 -10.29
N GLY A 376 4.14 0.10 -9.91
CA GLY A 376 4.13 0.75 -8.60
C GLY A 376 3.44 -0.11 -7.55
N GLU A 377 3.70 0.18 -6.29
CA GLU A 377 3.04 -0.42 -5.12
C GLU A 377 2.46 0.68 -4.24
N LEU A 378 1.25 0.45 -3.74
CA LEU A 378 0.58 1.22 -2.70
C LEU A 378 0.65 0.43 -1.38
N CYS A 379 1.08 1.10 -0.32
CA CYS A 379 1.05 0.63 1.05
C CYS A 379 0.05 1.49 1.84
N ILE A 380 -0.83 0.85 2.62
CA ILE A 380 -1.58 1.55 3.68
C ILE A 380 -0.96 1.13 5.02
N ARG A 381 -0.43 2.12 5.75
CA ARG A 381 0.24 1.93 7.03
C ARG A 381 -0.60 2.49 8.17
N ARG A 382 -0.75 1.72 9.24
CA ARG A 382 -1.31 2.19 10.51
C ARG A 382 -0.27 3.06 11.23
N LEU A 383 -0.67 4.27 11.62
CA LEU A 383 0.26 5.23 12.23
C LEU A 383 0.57 4.91 13.70
N ALA A 384 -0.31 4.17 14.39
CA ALA A 384 -0.14 3.84 15.80
C ALA A 384 1.07 2.92 16.09
N ASP A 385 1.37 1.98 15.18
CA ASP A 385 2.41 0.96 15.35
C ASP A 385 3.29 0.75 14.11
N GLY A 386 2.98 1.43 12.99
CA GLY A 386 3.74 1.32 11.75
C GLY A 386 3.43 0.09 10.89
N ALA A 387 2.46 -0.74 11.27
CA ALA A 387 2.11 -1.95 10.53
C ALA A 387 1.52 -1.62 9.15
N VAL A 388 1.96 -2.33 8.11
CA VAL A 388 1.35 -2.26 6.78
C VAL A 388 0.18 -3.23 6.73
N VAL A 389 -1.04 -2.70 6.55
CA VAL A 389 -2.29 -3.48 6.59
C VAL A 389 -2.83 -3.82 5.20
N ILE A 390 -2.47 -3.03 4.20
CA ILE A 390 -2.82 -3.26 2.79
C ILE A 390 -1.59 -3.07 1.92
N ARG A 391 -1.39 -3.98 0.96
CA ARG A 391 -0.48 -3.80 -0.18
C ARG A 391 -1.22 -4.01 -1.48
N HIS A 392 -1.10 -3.05 -2.39
CA HIS A 392 -1.80 -3.10 -3.67
C HIS A 392 -0.87 -2.78 -4.84
N ARG A 393 -0.86 -3.66 -5.85
CA ARG A 393 -0.04 -3.53 -7.05
C ARG A 393 -0.94 -3.61 -8.30
N PRO A 394 -1.45 -2.47 -8.80
CA PRO A 394 -2.37 -2.46 -9.94
C PRO A 394 -1.70 -2.72 -11.30
N GLY A 395 -0.42 -3.12 -11.32
CA GLY A 395 0.38 -3.24 -12.55
C GLY A 395 0.59 -1.88 -13.26
N ALA A 396 0.59 -0.78 -12.50
CA ALA A 396 0.75 0.58 -13.00
C ALA A 396 1.55 1.43 -11.99
N HIS A 397 2.13 2.54 -12.45
CA HIS A 397 2.82 3.51 -11.61
C HIS A 397 1.85 4.57 -11.08
N PHE A 398 2.01 4.92 -9.80
CA PHE A 398 1.27 5.98 -9.15
C PHE A 398 1.84 7.35 -9.56
N ARG A 399 0.94 8.22 -10.00
CA ARG A 399 1.23 9.61 -10.40
C ARG A 399 0.79 10.60 -9.33
N ASP A 400 -0.36 10.34 -8.73
CA ASP A 400 -0.91 11.12 -7.63
C ASP A 400 -1.93 10.30 -6.84
N MET A 401 -2.29 10.76 -5.64
CA MET A 401 -3.22 10.12 -4.74
C MET A 401 -3.87 11.14 -3.81
N ALA A 402 -5.18 11.02 -3.59
CA ALA A 402 -5.90 11.91 -2.70
C ALA A 402 -6.96 11.16 -1.90
N TRP A 403 -6.96 11.35 -0.58
CA TRP A 403 -8.09 10.99 0.28
C TRP A 403 -9.15 12.08 0.23
N SER A 404 -10.43 11.70 0.22
CA SER A 404 -11.50 12.68 0.39
C SER A 404 -11.52 13.20 1.84
N PRO A 405 -11.72 14.50 2.08
CA PRO A 405 -11.76 15.08 3.43
C PRO A 405 -12.80 14.51 4.39
N ASP A 406 -13.81 13.81 3.88
CA ASP A 406 -14.84 13.09 4.63
C ASP A 406 -14.52 11.60 4.88
N GLY A 407 -13.39 11.11 4.36
CA GLY A 407 -12.94 9.73 4.55
C GLY A 407 -13.69 8.68 3.75
N ARG A 408 -14.55 9.04 2.80
CA ARG A 408 -15.31 8.07 2.00
C ARG A 408 -14.55 7.48 0.83
N TRP A 409 -13.52 8.17 0.32
CA TRP A 409 -12.87 7.83 -0.95
C TRP A 409 -11.36 7.96 -0.90
N LEU A 410 -10.68 7.08 -1.65
CA LEU A 410 -9.28 7.23 -2.04
C LEU A 410 -9.17 7.25 -3.56
N ALA A 411 -8.77 8.38 -4.14
CA ALA A 411 -8.51 8.50 -5.57
C ALA A 411 -7.05 8.16 -5.89
N LEU A 412 -6.83 7.34 -6.92
CA LEU A 412 -5.54 6.88 -7.40
C LEU A 412 -5.34 7.29 -8.86
N GLY A 413 -4.27 8.02 -9.14
CA GLY A 413 -3.86 8.40 -10.49
C GLY A 413 -2.78 7.43 -10.98
N LEU A 414 -3.08 6.63 -11.99
CA LEU A 414 -2.24 5.53 -12.46
C LEU A 414 -1.75 5.77 -13.88
N SER A 415 -0.53 5.28 -14.18
CA SER A 415 0.06 5.32 -15.52
C SER A 415 0.88 4.07 -15.80
N ARG A 416 0.77 3.49 -17.00
CA ARG A 416 1.49 2.27 -17.42
C ARG A 416 2.74 2.58 -18.27
N GLY A 417 3.34 3.77 -18.10
CA GLY A 417 4.47 4.27 -18.89
C GLY A 417 4.21 5.61 -19.60
N VAL A 418 5.28 6.21 -20.14
CA VAL A 418 5.32 7.62 -20.63
C VAL A 418 4.34 7.90 -21.77
N ASN A 419 4.03 6.91 -22.62
CA ASN A 419 3.09 7.03 -23.75
C ASN A 419 1.88 6.09 -23.59
N SER A 420 1.64 5.62 -22.37
CA SER A 420 0.55 4.67 -22.09
C SER A 420 -0.73 5.41 -21.70
N ARG A 421 -1.88 4.74 -21.81
CA ARG A 421 -3.13 5.22 -21.23
C ARG A 421 -2.98 5.25 -19.71
N GLY A 422 -3.15 6.43 -19.10
CA GLY A 422 -3.37 6.55 -17.67
C GLY A 422 -4.81 6.22 -17.31
N ASP A 423 -5.06 5.99 -16.03
CA ASP A 423 -6.41 5.86 -15.49
C ASP A 423 -6.50 6.51 -14.10
N VAL A 424 -7.68 7.04 -13.78
CA VAL A 424 -8.02 7.43 -12.41
C VAL A 424 -8.99 6.40 -11.88
N GLN A 425 -8.65 5.85 -10.72
CA GLN A 425 -9.49 4.91 -9.99
C GLN A 425 -9.93 5.54 -8.67
N VAL A 426 -11.19 5.36 -8.30
CA VAL A 426 -11.69 5.78 -6.98
C VAL A 426 -12.07 4.55 -6.19
N MET A 427 -11.42 4.39 -5.05
CA MET A 427 -11.64 3.30 -4.11
C MET A 427 -12.64 3.76 -3.03
N PRO A 428 -13.70 2.97 -2.76
CA PRO A 428 -14.54 3.21 -1.60
C PRO A 428 -13.76 2.91 -0.32
N VAL A 429 -13.93 3.74 0.70
CA VAL A 429 -13.44 3.45 2.06
C VAL A 429 -14.54 2.72 2.82
N GLY A 430 -14.16 1.65 3.51
CA GLY A 430 -15.08 0.66 4.05
C GLY A 430 -14.92 -0.68 3.35
N MET A 431 -13.87 -1.42 3.71
CA MET A 431 -13.69 -2.79 3.24
C MET A 431 -14.85 -3.69 3.73
N PRO A 432 -15.28 -4.68 2.93
CA PRO A 432 -16.33 -5.58 3.34
C PRO A 432 -15.89 -6.43 4.53
N ALA A 433 -16.79 -6.60 5.50
CA ALA A 433 -16.60 -7.42 6.70
C ALA A 433 -16.97 -8.89 6.49
N GLU A 434 -17.67 -9.22 5.42
CA GLU A 434 -18.07 -10.59 5.10
C GLU A 434 -17.56 -11.00 3.72
N ALA A 435 -17.26 -12.30 3.57
CA ALA A 435 -16.79 -12.86 2.31
C ALA A 435 -17.82 -12.65 1.19
N PRO A 436 -17.38 -12.44 -0.06
CA PRO A 436 -18.27 -12.37 -1.20
C PRO A 436 -19.02 -13.69 -1.40
N ASP A 437 -20.23 -13.64 -1.94
CA ASP A 437 -21.09 -14.83 -2.13
C ASP A 437 -20.43 -15.92 -2.99
N SER A 438 -19.47 -15.57 -3.85
CA SER A 438 -18.69 -16.51 -4.66
C SER A 438 -17.74 -17.39 -3.84
N LEU A 439 -17.40 -16.99 -2.61
CA LEU A 439 -16.54 -17.73 -1.68
C LEU A 439 -17.30 -18.35 -0.52
N ARG A 440 -18.54 -17.93 -0.28
CA ARG A 440 -19.42 -18.60 0.69
C ARG A 440 -19.73 -19.98 0.13
N THR A 441 -19.06 -21.00 0.65
CA THR A 441 -19.41 -22.39 0.38
C THR A 441 -20.89 -22.54 0.68
N ARG A 442 -21.67 -23.08 -0.27
CA ARG A 442 -23.06 -23.43 -0.02
C ARG A 442 -23.04 -24.46 1.11
N GLY A 443 -23.37 -24.02 2.32
CA GLY A 443 -23.47 -24.89 3.47
C GLY A 443 -24.35 -26.10 3.13
N SER A 444 -23.82 -27.29 3.40
CA SER A 444 -24.58 -28.52 3.51
C SER A 444 -24.48 -29.00 4.94
#